data_AF-A0A9D3PC09-F1
#
_entry.id   AF-A0A9D3PC09-F1
#
_cell.length_a   1.000
_cell.length_b   1.000
_cell.length_c   1.000
_cell.angle_alpha   90.00
_cell.angle_beta   90.00
_cell.angle_gamma   90.00
#
_symmetry.space_group_name_H-M   'P 1'
#
loop_
_entity.id
_entity.type
_entity.pdbx_description
1 polymer ?
#
loop_
_entity_poly.entity_id
_entity_poly.type
_entity_poly.pdbx_seq_one_letter_code
_entity_poly.pdbx_strand_id
1 'polypeptide(L)'
;MMGKICKDRVYLSSPVLLIVIIQTSLHTATMRMPLIFLLLQYSLAQTLALQCTQVPGKLKQIDAGVGQVFGVNDAGNIYTLYGRSWVQLPGLLKHVSVGPAGIWGTNNGNNIYKLVGGDWVQVPGLLKQVDAGGDQIVSGANMNDAIFCMGREGAVQFKGPGSPTPWQGIPGALKYYTCGPKSCWGVNSNDDIYIMKDVTDKNCMGSKSWQNIPGKLSMIEVATDGSVYGVNKEGDIYRRDGITDSAPAGTAWTAVSICMKSKHVSFDLGHLWVITQDGSILDCV
;
A
#
# COMPACT_ATOMS: atom_id res chain seq x y z
N MET A 1 25.47 2.63 -16.07
CA MET A 1 25.67 1.75 -14.90
C MET A 1 24.60 0.68 -14.96
N MET A 2 24.97 -0.58 -15.20
CA MET A 2 24.02 -1.71 -15.17
C MET A 2 23.38 -1.77 -13.78
N GLY A 3 22.04 -1.71 -13.72
CA GLY A 3 21.28 -1.86 -12.48
C GLY A 3 21.57 -3.22 -11.84
N LYS A 4 21.76 -3.23 -10.53
CA LYS A 4 21.79 -4.46 -9.74
C LYS A 4 20.41 -5.12 -9.89
N ILE A 5 20.33 -6.11 -10.76
CA ILE A 5 19.17 -6.99 -10.86
C ILE A 5 19.03 -7.65 -9.47
N CYS A 6 17.88 -7.52 -8.80
CA CYS A 6 17.57 -8.34 -7.62
C CYS A 6 17.53 -9.81 -8.08
N LYS A 7 18.68 -10.49 -8.13
CA LYS A 7 18.77 -11.91 -8.50
C LYS A 7 18.51 -12.85 -7.32
N ASP A 8 18.39 -12.30 -6.12
CA ASP A 8 18.26 -13.07 -4.89
C ASP A 8 16.82 -12.99 -4.34
N ARG A 9 16.34 -14.14 -3.87
CA ARG A 9 15.06 -14.32 -3.18
C ARG A 9 14.92 -13.32 -2.01
N VAL A 10 13.80 -12.60 -1.95
CA VAL A 10 13.49 -11.63 -0.90
C VAL A 10 12.81 -12.34 0.26
N TYR A 11 13.50 -12.51 1.37
CA TYR A 11 12.95 -13.23 2.52
C TYR A 11 12.10 -12.32 3.41
N LEU A 12 10.94 -12.81 3.86
CA LEU A 12 10.20 -12.24 4.99
C LEU A 12 10.89 -12.70 6.29
N SER A 13 11.41 -11.77 7.10
CA SER A 13 12.05 -12.12 8.37
C SER A 13 10.98 -12.44 9.42
N SER A 14 10.61 -13.71 9.54
CA SER A 14 9.77 -14.18 10.65
C SER A 14 10.61 -14.39 11.92
N PRO A 15 10.12 -14.04 13.12
CA PRO A 15 10.79 -14.37 14.38
C PRO A 15 10.96 -15.89 14.60
N VAL A 16 10.24 -16.72 13.85
CA VAL A 16 10.38 -18.19 13.87
C VAL A 16 11.76 -18.64 13.35
N LEU A 17 12.39 -17.87 12.46
CA LEU A 17 13.70 -18.21 11.87
C LEU A 17 14.84 -18.12 12.90
N LEU A 18 14.70 -17.26 13.92
CA LEU A 18 15.70 -17.10 14.98
C LEU A 18 15.78 -18.35 15.87
N ILE A 19 14.66 -19.05 16.06
CA ILE A 19 14.58 -20.28 16.87
C ILE A 19 15.38 -21.41 16.21
N VAL A 20 15.37 -21.48 14.87
CA VAL A 20 16.08 -22.51 14.11
C VAL A 20 17.60 -22.34 14.24
N ILE A 21 18.11 -21.10 14.22
CA ILE A 21 19.55 -20.84 14.33
C ILE A 21 20.07 -21.19 15.74
N ILE A 22 19.29 -20.89 16.79
CA ILE A 22 19.72 -21.13 18.18
C ILE A 22 19.85 -22.64 18.48
N GLN A 23 18.96 -23.48 17.94
CA GLN A 23 19.02 -24.94 18.15
C GLN A 23 20.27 -25.61 17.53
N THR A 24 20.85 -25.04 16.47
CA THR A 24 22.04 -25.61 15.82
C THR A 24 23.35 -25.40 16.59
N SER A 25 23.38 -24.50 17.59
CA SER A 25 24.59 -24.23 18.38
C SER A 25 24.77 -25.16 19.59
N LEU A 26 23.77 -25.98 19.90
CA LEU A 26 23.70 -26.77 21.14
C LEU A 26 23.64 -28.28 20.92
N HIS A 27 24.22 -28.84 19.85
CA HIS A 27 24.33 -30.30 19.71
C HIS A 27 25.66 -30.73 19.05
N THR A 28 26.75 -30.66 19.82
CA THR A 28 27.95 -31.49 19.59
C THR A 28 27.82 -32.79 20.39
N ALA A 29 26.96 -33.69 19.93
CA ALA A 29 27.01 -35.09 20.38
C ALA A 29 26.58 -36.00 19.23
N THR A 30 27.44 -36.98 18.96
CA THR A 30 27.32 -37.98 17.90
C THR A 30 25.97 -38.69 17.89
N MET A 31 25.10 -38.37 16.93
CA MET A 31 23.97 -39.21 16.54
C MET A 31 23.88 -39.26 15.03
N ARG A 32 23.84 -40.49 14.47
CA ARG A 32 23.54 -40.74 13.07
C ARG A 32 22.14 -40.19 12.78
N MET A 33 22.05 -39.03 12.13
CA MET A 33 20.78 -38.48 11.67
C MET A 33 20.23 -39.35 10.53
N PRO A 34 19.02 -39.91 10.65
CA PRO A 34 18.39 -40.62 9.54
C PRO A 34 18.11 -39.63 8.39
N LEU A 35 18.32 -40.05 7.14
CA LEU A 35 18.10 -39.24 5.92
C LEU A 35 16.72 -38.55 5.87
N ILE A 36 15.73 -39.17 6.53
CA ILE A 36 14.36 -38.67 6.69
C ILE A 36 14.31 -37.37 7.51
N PHE A 37 15.19 -37.19 8.50
CA PHE A 37 15.29 -35.97 9.30
C PHE A 37 15.91 -34.79 8.52
N LEU A 38 16.88 -35.07 7.64
CA LEU A 38 17.41 -34.06 6.72
C LEU A 38 16.38 -33.61 5.68
N LEU A 39 15.56 -34.56 5.16
CA LEU A 39 14.47 -34.26 4.24
C LEU A 39 13.31 -33.52 4.93
N LEU A 40 13.01 -33.83 6.21
CA LEU A 40 12.00 -33.10 7.00
C LEU A 40 12.45 -31.65 7.25
N GLN A 41 13.73 -31.42 7.57
CA GLN A 41 14.30 -30.09 7.74
C GLN A 41 14.35 -29.29 6.42
N TYR A 42 14.57 -29.96 5.29
CA TYR A 42 14.44 -29.34 3.96
C TYR A 42 12.98 -28.99 3.61
N SER A 43 12.01 -29.80 4.07
CA SER A 43 10.58 -29.54 3.83
C SER A 43 9.96 -28.46 4.74
N LEU A 44 10.57 -28.20 5.91
CA LEU A 44 10.15 -27.17 6.87
C LEU A 44 10.73 -25.77 6.57
N ALA A 45 11.65 -25.65 5.62
CA ALA A 45 12.28 -24.40 5.23
C ALA A 45 11.77 -23.86 3.87
N GLN A 46 10.49 -24.08 3.53
CA GLN A 46 9.84 -23.29 2.49
C GLN A 46 9.61 -21.87 3.03
N THR A 47 10.69 -21.10 3.04
CA THR A 47 10.63 -19.66 3.23
C THR A 47 9.89 -19.08 2.04
N LEU A 48 8.72 -18.48 2.28
CA LEU A 48 7.98 -17.67 1.31
C LEU A 48 8.84 -16.44 1.00
N ALA A 49 9.76 -16.59 0.07
CA ALA A 49 10.56 -15.50 -0.40
C ALA A 49 9.86 -14.85 -1.59
N LEU A 50 9.62 -13.54 -1.52
CA LEU A 50 9.12 -12.80 -2.66
C LEU A 50 10.13 -12.85 -3.81
N GLN A 51 9.63 -13.00 -5.01
CA GLN A 51 10.38 -12.91 -6.24
C GLN A 51 10.07 -11.58 -6.90
N CYS A 52 11.01 -10.65 -6.81
CA CYS A 52 10.87 -9.33 -7.40
C CYS A 52 11.46 -9.27 -8.81
N THR A 53 10.67 -8.79 -9.76
CA THR A 53 11.10 -8.52 -11.13
C THR A 53 11.04 -7.04 -11.42
N GLN A 54 12.03 -6.53 -12.15
CA GLN A 54 12.04 -5.12 -12.54
C GLN A 54 11.05 -4.89 -13.68
N VAL A 55 10.16 -3.91 -13.51
CA VAL A 55 9.24 -3.45 -14.54
C VAL A 55 9.83 -2.21 -15.21
N PRO A 56 9.90 -2.14 -16.56
CA PRO A 56 10.43 -0.98 -17.26
C PRO A 56 9.65 0.30 -16.92
N GLY A 57 10.37 1.41 -16.76
CA GLY A 57 9.78 2.71 -16.47
C GLY A 57 10.35 3.34 -15.21
N LYS A 58 9.90 4.57 -14.93
CA LYS A 58 10.21 5.28 -13.68
C LYS A 58 8.99 6.01 -13.16
N LEU A 59 8.69 5.81 -11.88
CA LEU A 59 7.57 6.45 -11.19
C LEU A 59 8.04 7.03 -9.84
N LYS A 60 7.22 7.91 -9.27
CA LYS A 60 7.39 8.43 -7.91
C LYS A 60 6.37 7.88 -6.92
N GLN A 61 5.23 7.40 -7.43
CA GLN A 61 4.13 6.84 -6.67
C GLN A 61 3.38 5.84 -7.56
N ILE A 62 2.87 4.77 -6.96
CA ILE A 62 2.10 3.69 -7.59
C ILE A 62 0.91 3.35 -6.71
N ASP A 63 -0.17 2.88 -7.31
CA ASP A 63 -1.28 2.28 -6.60
C ASP A 63 -1.88 1.13 -7.39
N ALA A 64 -2.29 0.08 -6.67
CA ALA A 64 -2.82 -1.15 -7.23
C ALA A 64 -4.12 -1.54 -6.51
N GLY A 65 -5.13 -1.89 -7.28
CA GLY A 65 -6.44 -2.24 -6.76
C GLY A 65 -7.34 -2.74 -7.87
N VAL A 66 -8.22 -3.69 -7.53
CA VAL A 66 -9.21 -4.29 -8.46
C VAL A 66 -8.60 -4.82 -9.77
N GLY A 67 -7.37 -5.36 -9.69
CA GLY A 67 -6.62 -5.91 -10.82
C GLY A 67 -6.02 -4.85 -11.75
N GLN A 68 -6.02 -3.59 -11.34
CA GLN A 68 -5.45 -2.48 -12.11
C GLN A 68 -4.28 -1.85 -11.35
N VAL A 69 -3.33 -1.27 -12.10
CA VAL A 69 -2.17 -0.57 -11.53
C VAL A 69 -2.03 0.79 -12.20
N PHE A 70 -1.98 1.85 -11.39
CA PHE A 70 -1.78 3.22 -11.82
C PHE A 70 -0.57 3.82 -11.13
N GLY A 71 0.06 4.80 -11.76
CA GLY A 71 1.16 5.52 -11.15
C GLY A 71 1.44 6.85 -11.81
N VAL A 72 2.24 7.66 -11.13
CA VAL A 72 2.71 8.95 -11.65
C VAL A 72 4.22 9.06 -11.56
N ASN A 73 4.84 9.75 -12.52
CA ASN A 73 6.28 10.03 -12.51
C ASN A 73 6.59 11.40 -11.86
N ASP A 74 7.88 11.76 -11.80
CA ASP A 74 8.31 13.03 -11.21
C ASP A 74 7.75 14.26 -11.95
N ALA A 75 7.62 14.20 -13.27
CA ALA A 75 6.99 15.24 -14.10
C ALA A 75 5.47 15.34 -13.91
N GLY A 76 4.86 14.36 -13.22
CA GLY A 76 3.43 14.27 -12.98
C GLY A 76 2.63 13.61 -14.10
N ASN A 77 3.30 13.04 -15.11
CA ASN A 77 2.59 12.23 -16.11
C ASN A 77 2.00 10.98 -15.45
N ILE A 78 0.80 10.63 -15.89
CA ILE A 78 -0.04 9.59 -15.31
C ILE A 78 0.03 8.36 -16.20
N TYR A 79 0.18 7.18 -15.61
CA TYR A 79 0.28 5.93 -16.33
C TYR A 79 -0.64 4.87 -15.73
N THR A 80 -1.15 3.99 -16.58
CA THR A 80 -1.78 2.73 -16.19
C THR A 80 -1.04 1.57 -16.81
N LEU A 81 -0.94 0.45 -16.11
CA LEU A 81 -0.29 -0.75 -16.62
C LEU A 81 -1.29 -1.60 -17.40
N TYR A 82 -1.00 -1.86 -18.67
CA TYR A 82 -1.75 -2.82 -19.48
C TYR A 82 -0.82 -3.95 -19.93
N GLY A 83 -1.10 -5.17 -19.44
CA GLY A 83 -0.21 -6.31 -19.62
C GLY A 83 1.14 -6.05 -18.95
N ARG A 84 2.18 -5.75 -19.74
CA ARG A 84 3.54 -5.46 -19.27
C ARG A 84 4.04 -4.07 -19.66
N SER A 85 3.14 -3.19 -20.14
CA SER A 85 3.51 -1.90 -20.70
C SER A 85 2.71 -0.77 -20.06
N TRP A 86 3.41 0.31 -19.74
CA TRP A 86 2.79 1.53 -19.25
C TRP A 86 2.16 2.30 -20.39
N VAL A 87 0.87 2.59 -20.24
CA VAL A 87 0.10 3.46 -21.13
C VAL A 87 -0.07 4.80 -20.44
N GLN A 88 0.37 5.87 -21.09
CA GLN A 88 0.22 7.22 -20.55
C GLN A 88 -1.22 7.72 -20.74
N LEU A 89 -1.76 8.33 -19.69
CA LEU A 89 -3.04 9.03 -19.71
C LEU A 89 -2.80 10.55 -19.81
N PRO A 90 -3.71 11.31 -20.44
CA PRO A 90 -3.60 12.76 -20.49
C PRO A 90 -3.74 13.37 -19.09
N GLY A 91 -3.10 14.52 -18.87
CA GLY A 91 -3.15 15.26 -17.61
C GLY A 91 -1.88 15.15 -16.76
N LEU A 92 -1.89 15.86 -15.63
CA LEU A 92 -0.78 15.93 -14.69
C LEU A 92 -1.29 15.76 -13.25
N LEU A 93 -0.84 14.70 -12.59
CA LEU A 93 -1.14 14.41 -11.18
C LEU A 93 0.15 14.24 -10.38
N LYS A 94 0.07 14.46 -9.07
CA LYS A 94 1.13 14.14 -8.12
C LYS A 94 0.88 12.86 -7.35
N HIS A 95 -0.37 12.39 -7.32
CA HIS A 95 -0.80 11.16 -6.69
C HIS A 95 -2.03 10.63 -7.44
N VAL A 96 -2.06 9.33 -7.73
CA VAL A 96 -3.17 8.61 -8.38
C VAL A 96 -3.47 7.34 -7.59
N SER A 97 -4.75 7.02 -7.46
CA SER A 97 -5.21 5.82 -6.76
C SER A 97 -6.30 5.10 -7.56
N VAL A 98 -6.34 3.78 -7.45
CA VAL A 98 -7.30 2.90 -8.12
C VAL A 98 -7.82 1.85 -7.14
N GLY A 99 -9.13 1.64 -7.13
CA GLY A 99 -9.75 0.63 -6.29
C GLY A 99 -11.27 0.54 -6.49
N PRO A 100 -12.00 -0.06 -5.54
CA PRO A 100 -13.46 -0.21 -5.64
C PRO A 100 -14.21 1.13 -5.76
N ALA A 101 -13.62 2.25 -5.33
CA ALA A 101 -14.21 3.59 -5.49
C ALA A 101 -13.95 4.24 -6.87
N GLY A 102 -13.26 3.52 -7.78
CA GLY A 102 -12.86 3.98 -9.10
C GLY A 102 -11.43 4.49 -9.13
N ILE A 103 -11.12 5.38 -10.08
CA ILE A 103 -9.79 5.95 -10.25
C ILE A 103 -9.83 7.44 -9.89
N TRP A 104 -9.00 7.80 -8.93
CA TRP A 104 -8.94 9.13 -8.34
C TRP A 104 -7.52 9.68 -8.36
N GLY A 105 -7.38 10.99 -8.28
CA GLY A 105 -6.06 11.59 -8.23
C GLY A 105 -6.06 13.02 -7.75
N THR A 106 -4.89 13.51 -7.38
CA THR A 106 -4.66 14.91 -7.01
C THR A 106 -3.49 15.50 -7.80
N ASN A 107 -3.56 16.78 -8.13
CA ASN A 107 -2.47 17.49 -8.84
C ASN A 107 -1.60 18.34 -7.89
N ASN A 108 -0.57 19.00 -8.44
CA ASN A 108 0.33 19.87 -7.67
C ASN A 108 -0.41 21.00 -6.93
N GLY A 109 -1.50 21.51 -7.50
CA GLY A 109 -2.38 22.50 -6.86
C GLY A 109 -3.34 21.95 -5.80
N ASN A 110 -3.23 20.66 -5.43
CA ASN A 110 -4.15 19.94 -4.55
C ASN A 110 -5.57 19.76 -5.12
N ASN A 111 -5.80 20.06 -6.40
CA ASN A 111 -7.11 19.82 -7.01
C ASN A 111 -7.35 18.31 -7.13
N ILE A 112 -8.57 17.90 -6.87
CA ILE A 112 -9.01 16.51 -6.88
C ILE A 112 -9.64 16.20 -8.24
N TYR A 113 -9.33 15.03 -8.80
CA TYR A 113 -9.92 14.55 -10.05
C TYR A 113 -10.37 13.11 -9.89
N LYS A 114 -11.45 12.76 -10.60
CA LYS A 114 -11.90 11.38 -10.80
C LYS A 114 -11.90 11.08 -12.29
N LEU A 115 -11.45 9.90 -12.68
CA LEU A 115 -11.55 9.45 -14.07
C LEU A 115 -12.99 9.00 -14.35
N VAL A 116 -13.68 9.69 -15.26
CA VAL A 116 -15.07 9.42 -15.65
C VAL A 116 -15.15 9.36 -17.16
N GLY A 117 -15.57 8.21 -17.70
CA GLY A 117 -15.73 8.05 -19.15
C GLY A 117 -14.43 8.20 -19.97
N GLY A 118 -13.26 8.07 -19.33
CA GLY A 118 -11.95 8.27 -19.96
C GLY A 118 -11.33 9.65 -19.72
N ASP A 119 -12.08 10.58 -19.14
CA ASP A 119 -11.62 11.95 -18.88
C ASP A 119 -11.42 12.22 -17.39
N TRP A 120 -10.39 13.00 -17.06
CA TRP A 120 -10.18 13.50 -15.70
C TRP A 120 -11.15 14.65 -15.41
N VAL A 121 -12.13 14.38 -14.57
CA VAL A 121 -13.13 15.37 -14.18
C VAL A 121 -12.83 15.90 -12.79
N GLN A 122 -12.74 17.22 -12.66
CA GLN A 122 -12.43 17.86 -11.40
C GLN A 122 -13.57 17.68 -10.38
N VAL A 123 -13.19 17.33 -9.16
CA VAL A 123 -14.09 17.15 -8.02
C VAL A 123 -13.85 18.32 -7.05
N PRO A 124 -14.90 19.06 -6.63
CA PRO A 124 -14.77 20.11 -5.63
C PRO A 124 -14.06 19.63 -4.35
N GLY A 125 -13.15 20.46 -3.84
CA GLY A 125 -12.32 20.15 -2.67
C GLY A 125 -10.82 20.23 -2.99
N LEU A 126 -9.99 20.14 -1.94
CA LEU A 126 -8.54 20.16 -2.06
C LEU A 126 -7.91 19.05 -1.20
N LEU A 127 -7.15 18.15 -1.82
CA LEU A 127 -6.40 17.09 -1.16
C LEU A 127 -4.98 17.03 -1.71
N LYS A 128 -4.00 16.72 -0.85
CA LYS A 128 -2.62 16.45 -1.28
C LYS A 128 -2.39 14.98 -1.64
N GLN A 129 -3.24 14.10 -1.15
CA GLN A 129 -3.23 12.66 -1.41
C GLN A 129 -4.67 12.15 -1.32
N VAL A 130 -5.01 11.17 -2.16
CA VAL A 130 -6.33 10.54 -2.21
C VAL A 130 -6.17 9.03 -2.35
N ASP A 131 -7.08 8.26 -1.80
CA ASP A 131 -7.12 6.81 -1.92
C ASP A 131 -8.53 6.32 -2.27
N ALA A 132 -8.61 5.34 -3.16
CA ALA A 132 -9.81 4.74 -3.73
C ALA A 132 -9.95 3.25 -3.38
N GLY A 133 -9.11 2.71 -2.48
CA GLY A 133 -9.09 1.30 -2.08
C GLY A 133 -10.26 0.86 -1.18
N GLY A 134 -10.94 1.81 -0.54
CA GLY A 134 -12.05 1.52 0.37
C GLY A 134 -13.25 0.87 -0.32
N ASP A 135 -14.14 0.22 0.46
CA ASP A 135 -15.41 -0.36 -0.07
C ASP A 135 -16.34 0.74 -0.61
N GLN A 136 -16.10 1.09 -1.89
CA GLN A 136 -16.80 2.13 -2.63
C GLN A 136 -16.75 3.51 -1.97
N ILE A 137 -15.76 3.77 -1.11
CA ILE A 137 -15.50 5.07 -0.51
C ILE A 137 -14.16 5.63 -0.99
N VAL A 138 -14.06 6.95 -1.06
CA VAL A 138 -12.79 7.62 -1.31
C VAL A 138 -12.34 8.32 -0.03
N SER A 139 -11.04 8.32 0.23
CA SER A 139 -10.44 8.94 1.41
C SER A 139 -9.22 9.77 1.03
N GLY A 140 -8.75 10.63 1.92
CA GLY A 140 -7.50 11.34 1.69
C GLY A 140 -7.17 12.39 2.73
N ALA A 141 -5.99 12.97 2.55
CA ALA A 141 -5.46 14.02 3.41
C ALA A 141 -5.21 15.30 2.61
N ASN A 142 -5.41 16.44 3.26
CA ASN A 142 -5.20 17.75 2.67
C ASN A 142 -3.81 18.33 3.04
N MET A 143 -3.43 19.48 2.49
CA MET A 143 -2.14 20.13 2.74
C MET A 143 -1.86 20.50 4.22
N ASN A 144 -2.89 20.57 5.06
CA ASN A 144 -2.81 20.86 6.49
C ASN A 144 -2.95 19.59 7.35
N ASP A 145 -2.76 18.41 6.75
CA ASP A 145 -2.97 17.09 7.37
C ASP A 145 -4.43 16.81 7.80
N ALA A 146 -5.40 17.66 7.43
CA ALA A 146 -6.80 17.38 7.72
C ALA A 146 -7.32 16.24 6.84
N ILE A 147 -8.13 15.38 7.44
CA ILE A 147 -8.51 14.07 6.91
C ILE A 147 -9.94 14.13 6.41
N PHE A 148 -10.19 13.60 5.22
CA PHE A 148 -11.50 13.59 4.60
C PHE A 148 -11.86 12.20 4.06
N CYS A 149 -13.16 11.92 4.03
CA CYS A 149 -13.71 10.78 3.30
C CYS A 149 -15.00 11.17 2.59
N MET A 150 -15.39 10.38 1.60
CA MET A 150 -16.68 10.50 0.94
C MET A 150 -17.24 9.10 0.68
N GLY A 151 -18.50 8.91 1.07
CA GLY A 151 -19.22 7.64 0.91
C GLY A 151 -19.59 7.34 -0.54
N ARG A 152 -20.19 6.18 -0.77
CA ARG A 152 -20.51 5.63 -2.10
C ARG A 152 -21.25 6.58 -3.05
N GLU A 153 -22.20 7.36 -2.53
CA GLU A 153 -23.00 8.29 -3.34
C GLU A 153 -22.12 9.35 -4.03
N GLY A 154 -21.15 9.91 -3.31
CA GLY A 154 -20.24 10.88 -3.90
C GLY A 154 -19.01 10.23 -4.54
N ALA A 155 -18.53 9.11 -4.01
CA ALA A 155 -17.34 8.44 -4.54
C ALA A 155 -17.65 7.76 -5.88
N VAL A 156 -18.51 6.75 -5.88
CA VAL A 156 -18.78 5.94 -7.09
C VAL A 156 -19.74 6.66 -8.03
N GLN A 157 -20.80 7.29 -7.52
CA GLN A 157 -21.86 7.86 -8.37
C GLN A 157 -21.55 9.27 -8.90
N PHE A 158 -20.39 9.85 -8.60
CA PHE A 158 -19.93 11.07 -9.26
C PHE A 158 -19.80 10.84 -10.77
N LYS A 159 -20.59 11.60 -11.55
CA LYS A 159 -20.66 11.57 -13.01
C LYS A 159 -20.10 12.84 -13.67
N GLY A 160 -19.69 13.83 -12.86
CA GLY A 160 -19.11 15.08 -13.34
C GLY A 160 -19.70 16.32 -12.66
N PRO A 161 -19.50 17.52 -13.23
CA PRO A 161 -19.94 18.78 -12.63
C PRO A 161 -21.43 18.75 -12.26
N GLY A 162 -21.74 19.24 -11.05
CA GLY A 162 -23.10 19.20 -10.49
C GLY A 162 -23.45 17.92 -9.71
N SER A 163 -22.62 16.87 -9.79
CA SER A 163 -22.76 15.72 -8.89
C SER A 163 -22.50 16.13 -7.44
N PRO A 164 -23.25 15.60 -6.44
CA PRO A 164 -22.96 15.86 -5.04
C PRO A 164 -21.57 15.36 -4.65
N THR A 165 -20.85 16.16 -3.86
CA THR A 165 -19.53 15.80 -3.31
C THR A 165 -19.51 16.01 -1.80
N PRO A 166 -20.24 15.18 -1.03
CA PRO A 166 -20.40 15.33 0.42
C PRO A 166 -19.14 14.85 1.16
N TRP A 167 -18.04 15.61 1.04
CA TRP A 167 -16.84 15.37 1.83
C TRP A 167 -17.15 15.50 3.32
N GLN A 168 -16.70 14.52 4.09
CA GLN A 168 -16.81 14.48 5.54
C GLN A 168 -15.43 14.61 6.16
N GLY A 169 -15.27 15.60 7.03
CA GLY A 169 -14.04 15.78 7.82
C GLY A 169 -13.98 14.77 8.96
N ILE A 170 -12.83 14.13 9.14
CA ILE A 170 -12.56 13.21 10.24
C ILE A 170 -11.63 13.93 11.24
N PRO A 171 -11.97 14.01 12.54
CA PRO A 171 -11.09 14.60 13.54
C PRO A 171 -9.73 13.91 13.58
N GLY A 172 -8.64 14.66 13.64
CA GLY A 172 -7.27 14.13 13.62
C GLY A 172 -6.41 14.80 12.56
N ALA A 173 -5.14 14.38 12.47
CA ALA A 173 -4.19 14.90 11.50
C ALA A 173 -3.32 13.76 10.91
N LEU A 174 -3.43 13.52 9.61
CA LEU A 174 -2.63 12.52 8.88
C LEU A 174 -2.08 13.15 7.60
N LYS A 175 -0.85 12.79 7.24
CA LYS A 175 -0.24 13.19 5.96
C LYS A 175 -0.56 12.22 4.82
N TYR A 176 -0.97 11.00 5.16
CA TYR A 176 -1.33 9.93 4.21
C TYR A 176 -2.47 9.11 4.83
N TYR A 177 -3.52 8.85 4.06
CA TYR A 177 -4.70 8.10 4.50
C TYR A 177 -5.20 7.20 3.38
N THR A 178 -5.39 5.92 3.70
CA THR A 178 -5.71 4.82 2.78
C THR A 178 -6.76 3.93 3.42
N CYS A 179 -7.66 3.36 2.62
CA CYS A 179 -8.77 2.55 3.08
C CYS A 179 -8.79 1.21 2.36
N GLY A 180 -9.18 0.17 3.09
CA GLY A 180 -9.52 -1.13 2.52
C GLY A 180 -10.98 -1.49 2.79
N PRO A 181 -11.32 -2.79 2.84
CA PRO A 181 -12.71 -3.23 2.88
C PRO A 181 -13.45 -2.87 4.19
N LYS A 182 -12.75 -2.75 5.32
CA LYS A 182 -13.40 -2.58 6.66
C LYS A 182 -12.71 -1.60 7.60
N SER A 183 -11.51 -1.14 7.23
CA SER A 183 -10.73 -0.20 8.03
C SER A 183 -9.91 0.69 7.12
N CYS A 184 -9.51 1.83 7.67
CA CYS A 184 -8.58 2.73 7.03
C CYS A 184 -7.37 2.92 7.92
N TRP A 185 -6.23 3.11 7.29
CA TRP A 185 -4.94 3.30 7.93
C TRP A 185 -4.35 4.62 7.47
N GLY A 186 -3.49 5.19 8.30
CA GLY A 186 -2.73 6.35 7.88
C GLY A 186 -1.59 6.68 8.81
N VAL A 187 -0.78 7.63 8.36
CA VAL A 187 0.39 8.11 9.08
C VAL A 187 0.34 9.61 9.25
N ASN A 188 0.77 10.12 10.41
CA ASN A 188 0.86 11.56 10.66
C ASN A 188 2.21 12.15 10.21
N SER A 189 2.40 13.45 10.41
CA SER A 189 3.65 14.16 10.08
C SER A 189 4.87 13.67 10.87
N ASN A 190 4.66 13.04 12.04
CA ASN A 190 5.69 12.40 12.86
C ASN A 190 5.94 10.93 12.51
N ASP A 191 5.39 10.43 11.40
CA ASP A 191 5.43 9.03 10.97
C ASP A 191 4.69 8.06 11.91
N ASP A 192 3.90 8.54 12.90
CA ASP A 192 3.08 7.66 13.74
C ASP A 192 1.93 7.05 12.94
N ILE A 193 1.64 5.79 13.23
CA ILE A 193 0.66 4.98 12.49
C ILE A 193 -0.66 4.92 13.25
N TYR A 194 -1.77 5.05 12.54
CA TYR A 194 -3.11 4.96 13.10
C TYR A 194 -4.03 4.10 12.24
N ILE A 195 -5.00 3.46 12.89
CA ILE A 195 -6.12 2.77 12.24
C ILE A 195 -7.44 3.40 12.68
N MET A 196 -8.33 3.60 11.70
CA MET A 196 -9.76 3.86 11.88
C MET A 196 -10.53 2.57 11.61
N LYS A 197 -11.33 2.14 12.59
CA LYS A 197 -12.17 0.92 12.49
C LYS A 197 -13.61 1.27 12.15
N ASP A 198 -14.42 0.25 11.89
CA ASP A 198 -15.86 0.35 11.64
C ASP A 198 -16.19 1.25 10.44
N VAL A 199 -15.28 1.28 9.46
CA VAL A 199 -15.43 2.02 8.21
C VAL A 199 -16.26 1.19 7.25
N THR A 200 -17.30 1.80 6.68
CA THR A 200 -18.21 1.17 5.71
C THR A 200 -18.59 2.15 4.60
N ASP A 201 -19.22 1.65 3.54
CA ASP A 201 -19.74 2.45 2.42
C ASP A 201 -20.70 3.58 2.87
N LYS A 202 -21.46 3.33 3.95
CA LYS A 202 -22.40 4.26 4.58
C LYS A 202 -21.80 5.09 5.72
N ASN A 203 -20.70 4.65 6.30
CA ASN A 203 -20.01 5.34 7.38
C ASN A 203 -18.50 5.44 7.08
N CYS A 204 -18.14 6.31 6.15
CA CYS A 204 -16.74 6.48 5.74
C CYS A 204 -15.85 7.07 6.86
N MET A 205 -16.44 7.72 7.87
CA MET A 205 -15.70 8.28 9.02
C MET A 205 -15.32 7.22 10.07
N GLY A 206 -15.82 5.99 9.91
CA GLY A 206 -15.60 4.90 10.86
C GLY A 206 -16.11 5.20 12.26
N SER A 207 -15.46 4.62 13.26
CA SER A 207 -15.77 4.80 14.68
C SER A 207 -15.43 6.21 15.21
N LYS A 208 -14.66 7.00 14.45
CA LYS A 208 -14.06 8.28 14.87
C LYS A 208 -13.13 8.16 16.08
N SER A 209 -12.68 6.95 16.39
CA SER A 209 -11.76 6.66 17.49
C SER A 209 -10.48 6.04 16.93
N TRP A 210 -9.45 6.88 16.80
CA TRP A 210 -8.16 6.44 16.30
C TRP A 210 -7.48 5.52 17.30
N GLN A 211 -7.03 4.37 16.82
CA GLN A 211 -6.07 3.54 17.56
C GLN A 211 -4.67 3.80 17.01
N ASN A 212 -3.74 4.21 17.89
CA ASN A 212 -2.32 4.24 17.54
C ASN A 212 -1.78 2.81 17.41
N ILE A 213 -0.99 2.57 16.36
CA ILE A 213 -0.33 1.31 16.11
C ILE A 213 1.18 1.54 16.26
N PRO A 214 1.86 0.83 17.17
CA PRO A 214 3.30 1.00 17.38
C PRO A 214 4.09 0.79 16.09
N GLY A 215 5.05 1.68 15.86
CA GLY A 215 5.89 1.70 14.65
C GLY A 215 5.95 3.10 14.04
N LYS A 216 6.79 3.24 13.01
CA LYS A 216 6.94 4.49 12.24
C LYS A 216 6.93 4.19 10.75
N LEU A 217 6.05 4.84 9.99
CA LEU A 217 5.95 4.72 8.54
C LEU A 217 5.77 6.10 7.90
N SER A 218 6.39 6.32 6.76
CA SER A 218 6.23 7.54 5.96
C SER A 218 5.07 7.47 4.99
N MET A 219 4.66 6.27 4.58
CA MET A 219 3.42 5.99 3.86
C MET A 219 2.93 4.57 4.16
N ILE A 220 1.66 4.32 3.91
CA ILE A 220 0.97 3.05 4.19
C ILE A 220 -0.15 2.86 3.16
N GLU A 221 -0.37 1.62 2.71
CA GLU A 221 -1.46 1.23 1.82
C GLU A 221 -2.23 0.03 2.38
N VAL A 222 -3.55 0.01 2.14
CA VAL A 222 -4.44 -1.11 2.44
C VAL A 222 -4.97 -1.69 1.13
N ALA A 223 -4.74 -2.98 0.92
CA ALA A 223 -5.21 -3.68 -0.27
C ALA A 223 -6.68 -4.11 -0.16
N THR A 224 -7.25 -4.52 -1.30
CA THR A 224 -8.64 -4.99 -1.39
C THR A 224 -8.91 -6.27 -0.57
N ASP A 225 -7.88 -7.08 -0.32
CA ASP A 225 -7.95 -8.27 0.56
C ASP A 225 -7.71 -7.96 2.06
N GLY A 226 -7.48 -6.68 2.39
CA GLY A 226 -7.19 -6.22 3.74
C GLY A 226 -5.71 -6.30 4.15
N SER A 227 -4.82 -6.75 3.26
CA SER A 227 -3.37 -6.69 3.50
C SER A 227 -2.90 -5.25 3.66
N VAL A 228 -1.95 -5.01 4.56
CA VAL A 228 -1.41 -3.67 4.85
C VAL A 228 0.10 -3.69 4.70
N TYR A 229 0.60 -2.77 3.87
CA TYR A 229 2.02 -2.56 3.62
C TYR A 229 2.37 -1.08 3.79
N GLY A 230 3.62 -0.78 4.11
CA GLY A 230 4.09 0.59 4.15
C GLY A 230 5.60 0.70 4.10
N VAL A 231 6.07 1.93 3.92
CA VAL A 231 7.51 2.26 3.85
C VAL A 231 7.84 3.26 4.94
N ASN A 232 8.91 3.05 5.69
CA ASN A 232 9.42 4.02 6.67
C ASN A 232 10.31 5.10 6.00
N LYS A 233 10.80 6.04 6.79
CA LYS A 233 11.64 7.15 6.29
C LYS A 233 12.99 6.67 5.75
N GLU A 234 13.49 5.56 6.28
CA GLU A 234 14.73 4.89 5.88
C GLU A 234 14.59 4.07 4.59
N GLY A 235 13.37 3.96 4.05
CA GLY A 235 13.05 3.22 2.83
C GLY A 235 12.89 1.71 3.02
N ASP A 236 12.70 1.24 4.25
CA ASP A 236 12.39 -0.14 4.58
C ASP A 236 10.89 -0.42 4.46
N ILE A 237 10.54 -1.56 3.88
CA ILE A 237 9.16 -1.99 3.68
C ILE A 237 8.74 -2.89 4.85
N TYR A 238 7.50 -2.69 5.32
CA TYR A 238 6.88 -3.53 6.34
C TYR A 238 5.51 -4.01 5.89
N ARG A 239 5.18 -5.25 6.26
CA ARG A 239 3.85 -5.84 6.18
C ARG A 239 3.24 -5.92 7.57
N ARG A 240 1.95 -5.63 7.70
CA ARG A 240 1.20 -5.88 8.94
C ARG A 240 0.69 -7.32 8.95
N ASP A 241 1.02 -8.07 10.00
CA ASP A 241 0.58 -9.45 10.19
C ASP A 241 -0.65 -9.53 11.10
N GLY A 242 -1.36 -10.65 11.01
CA GLY A 242 -2.45 -11.01 11.93
C GLY A 242 -3.73 -10.19 11.76
N ILE A 243 -3.87 -9.45 10.66
CA ILE A 243 -5.11 -8.75 10.33
C ILE A 243 -6.19 -9.81 10.02
N THR A 244 -7.31 -9.68 10.70
CA THR A 244 -8.53 -10.46 10.45
C THR A 244 -9.75 -9.57 10.63
N ASP A 245 -10.93 -10.08 10.26
CA ASP A 245 -12.20 -9.40 10.49
C ASP A 245 -12.44 -9.05 11.97
N SER A 246 -12.02 -9.92 12.90
CA SER A 246 -12.15 -9.69 14.34
C SER A 246 -10.98 -8.92 14.95
N ALA A 247 -9.85 -8.84 14.25
CA ALA A 247 -8.64 -8.14 14.67
C ALA A 247 -8.10 -7.22 13.56
N PRO A 248 -8.82 -6.15 13.21
CA PRO A 248 -8.45 -5.27 12.09
C PRO A 248 -7.12 -4.53 12.29
N ALA A 249 -6.66 -4.38 13.54
CA ALA A 249 -5.38 -3.76 13.87
C ALA A 249 -4.17 -4.68 13.62
N GLY A 250 -4.39 -5.98 13.39
CA GLY A 250 -3.34 -6.97 13.33
C GLY A 250 -2.51 -7.07 14.60
N THR A 251 -1.39 -7.78 14.53
CA THR A 251 -0.56 -8.14 15.69
C THR A 251 0.85 -7.57 15.63
N ALA A 252 1.52 -7.65 14.48
CA ALA A 252 2.94 -7.30 14.36
C ALA A 252 3.29 -6.70 12.99
N TRP A 253 4.46 -6.08 12.91
CA TRP A 253 5.09 -5.70 11.65
C TRP A 253 6.19 -6.70 11.31
N THR A 254 6.18 -7.21 10.08
CA THR A 254 7.28 -8.01 9.51
C THR A 254 7.97 -7.19 8.43
N ALA A 255 9.30 -7.09 8.52
CA ALA A 255 10.11 -6.44 7.49
C ALA A 255 10.09 -7.27 6.19
N VAL A 256 9.92 -6.58 5.07
CA VAL A 256 9.99 -7.17 3.72
C VAL A 256 11.35 -6.81 3.13
N SER A 257 12.23 -7.82 2.99
CA SER A 257 13.64 -7.60 2.67
C SER A 257 13.90 -7.50 1.17
N ILE A 258 13.68 -6.33 0.57
CA ILE A 258 14.01 -6.10 -0.84
C ILE A 258 15.46 -5.57 -1.02
N CYS A 259 16.03 -5.77 -2.21
CA CYS A 259 17.44 -5.46 -2.46
C CYS A 259 17.76 -3.95 -2.60
N MET A 260 16.74 -3.09 -2.54
CA MET A 260 16.84 -1.63 -2.74
C MET A 260 16.00 -0.89 -1.69
N LYS A 261 16.35 0.36 -1.40
CA LYS A 261 15.50 1.21 -0.56
C LYS A 261 14.30 1.72 -1.34
N SER A 262 13.16 1.76 -0.67
CA SER A 262 11.87 2.10 -1.25
C SER A 262 11.42 3.51 -0.93
N LYS A 263 10.53 4.01 -1.78
CA LYS A 263 9.84 5.29 -1.66
C LYS A 263 8.34 5.11 -1.50
N HIS A 264 7.76 4.10 -2.16
CA HIS A 264 6.31 3.88 -2.19
C HIS A 264 6.01 2.41 -2.48
N VAL A 265 4.89 1.89 -1.95
CA VAL A 265 4.41 0.53 -2.20
C VAL A 265 2.90 0.52 -2.38
N SER A 266 2.38 -0.46 -3.11
CA SER A 266 0.96 -0.81 -3.09
C SER A 266 0.82 -2.32 -3.35
N PHE A 267 -0.30 -2.93 -2.96
CA PHE A 267 -0.50 -4.37 -3.05
C PHE A 267 -1.90 -4.69 -3.56
N ASP A 268 -1.99 -5.61 -4.52
CA ASP A 268 -3.27 -6.15 -4.99
C ASP A 268 -3.08 -7.55 -5.55
N LEU A 269 -4.02 -8.45 -5.28
CA LEU A 269 -4.08 -9.81 -5.86
C LEU A 269 -2.76 -10.61 -5.81
N GLY A 270 -1.99 -10.49 -4.73
CA GLY A 270 -0.73 -11.23 -4.56
C GLY A 270 0.52 -10.52 -5.11
N HIS A 271 0.36 -9.36 -5.73
CA HIS A 271 1.47 -8.58 -6.27
C HIS A 271 1.79 -7.39 -5.36
N LEU A 272 3.01 -7.37 -4.81
CA LEU A 272 3.57 -6.21 -4.13
C LEU A 272 4.31 -5.34 -5.15
N TRP A 273 3.72 -4.20 -5.47
CA TRP A 273 4.30 -3.17 -6.32
C TRP A 273 5.17 -2.24 -5.49
N VAL A 274 6.40 -2.02 -5.94
CA VAL A 274 7.39 -1.20 -5.21
C VAL A 274 7.99 -0.15 -6.13
N ILE A 275 8.00 1.09 -5.65
CA ILE A 275 8.81 2.17 -6.22
C ILE A 275 10.04 2.37 -5.36
N THR A 276 11.22 2.16 -5.94
CA THR A 276 12.50 2.38 -5.27
C THR A 276 12.85 3.87 -5.21
N GLN A 277 13.81 4.24 -4.36
CA GLN A 277 14.21 5.65 -4.19
C GLN A 277 14.74 6.31 -5.49
N ASP A 278 15.29 5.53 -6.43
CA ASP A 278 15.75 6.01 -7.74
C ASP A 278 14.65 6.01 -8.83
N GLY A 279 13.42 5.70 -8.42
CA GLY A 279 12.22 5.66 -9.25
C GLY A 279 12.00 4.35 -10.02
N SER A 280 12.89 3.36 -9.88
CA SER A 280 12.69 2.05 -10.50
C SER A 280 11.46 1.34 -9.92
N ILE A 281 10.86 0.46 -10.73
CA ILE A 281 9.61 -0.22 -10.41
C ILE A 281 9.91 -1.71 -10.26
N LEU A 282 9.46 -2.32 -9.15
CA LEU A 282 9.51 -3.76 -8.93
C LEU A 282 8.09 -4.32 -8.79
N ASP A 283 7.86 -5.49 -9.36
CA ASP A 283 6.69 -6.34 -9.14
C ASP A 283 7.16 -7.61 -8.41
N CYS A 284 6.65 -7.83 -7.20
CA CYS A 284 7.07 -8.91 -6.33
C CYS A 284 5.91 -9.87 -6.00
N VAL A 285 6.10 -11.16 -6.27
CA VAL A 285 5.12 -12.25 -6.04
C VAL A 285 5.67 -13.38 -5.16
#